data_AF-A0A3D4WH30-F1
#
_entry.id   AF-A0A3D4WH30-F1
#
_cell.length_a   1.000
_cell.length_b   1.000
_cell.length_c   1.000
_cell.angle_alpha   90.00
_cell.angle_beta   90.00
_cell.angle_gamma   90.00
#
_symmetry.space_group_name_H-M   'P 1'
#
loop_
_entity.id
_entity.type
_entity.pdbx_description
1 polymer ?
#
loop_
_entity_poly.entity_id
_entity_poly.type
_entity_poly.pdbx_seq_one_letter_code
_entity_poly.pdbx_strand_id
1 'polypeptide(L)' 'MKAQVIVHWQTGLILDVQTCKGSIHDFKLYKDTCPDWLPDNAKLLADSGYQGLAKLHKQTFTPFKKPRGGQLLEICKQAN' A
#
# COMPACT_ATOMS: atom_id res chain seq x y z
N MET A 1 -2.48 -17.23 8.59
CA MET A 1 -1.57 -16.14 8.98
C MET A 1 -1.54 -15.13 7.85
N LYS A 2 -1.43 -13.83 8.15
CA LYS A 2 -1.28 -12.77 7.15
C LYS A 2 -0.01 -11.99 7.48
N ALA A 3 0.67 -11.50 6.44
CA ALA A 3 1.89 -10.73 6.56
C ALA A 3 1.84 -9.48 5.67
N GLN A 4 2.39 -8.39 6.16
CA GLN A 4 2.72 -7.18 5.42
C GLN A 4 4.24 -7.03 5.45
N VAL A 5 4.82 -6.65 4.31
CA VAL A 5 6.26 -6.45 4.19
C VAL A 5 6.51 -5.11 3.54
N ILE A 6 7.40 -4.30 4.11
CA ILE A 6 7.89 -3.07 3.50
C ILE A 6 9.28 -3.35 2.93
N VAL A 7 9.46 -3.04 1.66
CA VAL A 7 10.68 -3.37 0.91
C VAL A 7 11.24 -2.12 0.27
N HIS A 8 12.56 -1.95 0.34
CA HIS A 8 13.24 -0.91 -0.39
C HIS A 8 13.22 -1.22 -1.90
N TRP A 9 12.65 -0.32 -2.71
CA TRP A 9 12.30 -0.59 -4.10
C TRP A 9 13.51 -0.92 -5.01
N GLN A 10 14.69 -0.34 -4.75
CA GLN A 10 15.87 -0.60 -5.60
C GLN A 10 16.65 -1.85 -5.20
N THR A 11 16.79 -2.05 -3.89
CA THR A 11 17.72 -3.06 -3.35
C THR A 11 17.02 -4.36 -3.00
N GLY A 12 15.69 -4.35 -2.90
CA GLY A 12 14.91 -5.50 -2.44
C GLY A 12 15.07 -5.78 -0.93
N LEU A 13 15.74 -4.88 -0.18
CA LEU A 13 15.93 -5.06 1.25
C LEU A 13 14.57 -5.00 1.96
N ILE A 14 14.30 -6.01 2.79
CA ILE A 14 13.14 -5.99 3.69
C ILE A 14 13.44 -5.02 4.83
N LEU A 15 12.67 -3.95 4.90
CA LEU A 15 12.80 -2.91 5.92
C LEU A 15 11.94 -3.20 7.15
N ASP A 16 10.79 -3.83 6.95
CA ASP A 16 9.87 -4.20 8.03
C ASP A 16 8.97 -5.37 7.64
N VAL A 17 8.61 -6.19 8.64
CA VAL A 17 7.70 -7.34 8.49
C VAL A 17 6.72 -7.34 9.64
N GLN A 18 5.43 -7.26 9.30
CA GLN A 18 4.34 -7.27 10.26
C GLN A 18 3.45 -8.47 9.99
N THR A 19 3.02 -9.16 11.05
CA THR A 19 2.18 -10.35 10.92
C THR A 19 0.95 -10.27 11.82
N CYS A 20 -0.14 -10.90 11.36
CA CYS A 20 -1.38 -10.96 12.13
C CYS A 20 -2.20 -12.22 11.81
N LYS A 21 -3.33 -12.36 12.50
CA LYS A 21 -4.35 -13.37 12.18
C LYS A 21 -4.89 -13.13 10.78
N GLY A 22 -5.12 -14.21 10.03
CA GLY A 22 -5.50 -14.15 8.61
C GLY A 22 -6.80 -13.38 8.31
N SER A 23 -7.70 -13.27 9.29
CA SER A 23 -8.98 -12.57 9.16
C SER A 23 -8.90 -11.05 9.21
N ILE A 24 -7.75 -10.47 9.58
CA ILE A 24 -7.57 -9.02 9.62
C ILE A 24 -7.40 -8.49 8.19
N HIS A 25 -8.06 -7.38 7.85
CA HIS A 25 -7.89 -6.72 6.55
C HIS A 25 -6.50 -6.10 6.40
N ASP A 26 -5.94 -6.10 5.19
CA ASP A 26 -4.57 -5.63 4.92
C ASP A 26 -4.39 -4.17 5.36
N PHE A 27 -5.35 -3.30 5.02
CA PHE A 27 -5.27 -1.90 5.43
C PHE A 27 -5.45 -1.68 6.94
N LYS A 28 -6.15 -2.58 7.63
CA LYS A 28 -6.23 -2.52 9.10
C LYS A 28 -4.87 -2.86 9.71
N LEU A 29 -4.21 -3.91 9.21
CA LEU A 29 -2.86 -4.26 9.64
C LEU A 29 -1.93 -3.06 9.52
N TYR A 30 -1.90 -2.38 8.37
CA TYR A 30 -1.09 -1.18 8.19
C TYR A 30 -1.39 -0.06 9.19
N LYS A 31 -2.67 0.23 9.45
CA LYS A 31 -3.05 1.30 10.39
C LYS A 31 -2.57 1.00 11.80
N ASP A 32 -2.68 -0.27 12.20
CA ASP A 32 -2.27 -0.73 13.52
C ASP A 32 -0.73 -0.83 13.63
N THR A 33 -0.01 -0.97 12.52
CA THR A 33 1.45 -1.12 12.47
C THR A 33 2.12 -0.02 11.65
N CYS A 34 1.55 1.18 11.63
CA CYS A 34 2.08 2.28 10.82
C CYS A 34 3.53 2.56 11.28
N PRO A 35 4.52 2.47 10.38
CA PRO A 35 5.92 2.54 10.79
C PRO A 35 6.32 3.97 11.15
N ASP A 36 6.65 4.22 12.42
CA ASP A 36 7.15 5.53 12.89
C ASP A 36 8.51 5.92 12.26
N TRP A 37 9.25 4.94 11.76
CA TRP A 37 10.55 5.15 11.11
C TRP A 37 10.44 5.62 9.66
N LEU A 38 9.25 5.54 9.04
CA LEU A 38 9.07 5.90 7.64
C LEU A 38 9.02 7.43 7.48
N PRO A 39 9.93 8.04 6.72
CA PRO A 39 9.92 9.48 6.52
C PRO A 39 8.69 9.96 5.74
N ASP A 40 8.11 11.11 6.13
CA ASP A 40 6.94 11.71 5.46
C ASP A 40 7.16 12.04 3.97
N ASN A 41 8.42 12.20 3.57
CA ASN A 41 8.83 12.47 2.19
C ASN A 41 9.25 11.21 1.41
N ALA A 42 9.23 10.03 2.05
CA ALA A 42 9.47 8.77 1.36
C ALA A 42 8.38 8.56 0.31
N LYS A 43 8.67 7.82 -0.77
CA LYS A 43 7.65 7.46 -1.76
C LYS A 43 7.20 6.03 -1.49
N LEU A 44 5.92 5.85 -1.20
CA LEU A 44 5.31 4.55 -1.00
C LEU A 44 4.59 4.10 -2.28
N LEU A 45 4.91 2.90 -2.73
CA LEU A 45 4.14 2.15 -3.72
C LEU A 45 3.45 1.00 -2.99
N ALA A 46 2.12 1.00 -2.98
CA ALA A 46 1.34 -0.02 -2.29
C ALA A 46 0.33 -0.65 -3.22
N ASP A 47 -0.05 -1.90 -2.94
CA ASP A 47 -1.06 -2.60 -3.71
C ASP A 47 -2.46 -1.94 -3.60
N SER A 48 -3.39 -2.39 -4.45
CA SER A 48 -4.76 -1.85 -4.46
C SER A 48 -5.59 -2.16 -3.20
N GLY A 49 -5.15 -3.07 -2.33
CA GLY A 49 -5.73 -3.34 -1.02
C GLY A 49 -5.48 -2.22 -0.01
N TYR A 50 -4.47 -1.38 -0.24
CA TYR A 50 -4.16 -0.19 0.57
C TYR A 50 -4.83 1.09 0.05
N GLN A 51 -5.89 0.98 -0.76
CA GLN A 51 -6.65 2.13 -1.24
C GLN A 51 -7.11 3.03 -0.08
N GLY A 52 -6.71 4.31 -0.14
CA GLY A 52 -6.89 5.29 0.93
C GLY A 52 -5.66 5.56 1.79
N LEU A 53 -4.56 4.84 1.60
CA LEU A 53 -3.31 5.05 2.33
C LEU A 53 -2.70 6.45 2.13
N ALA A 54 -2.93 7.07 0.96
CA ALA A 54 -2.52 8.44 0.69
C ALA A 54 -3.08 9.49 1.68
N LYS A 55 -4.14 9.14 2.44
CA LYS A 55 -4.68 9.99 3.52
C LYS A 55 -3.83 9.98 4.78
N LEU A 56 -3.07 8.91 5.02
CA LEU A 56 -2.17 8.75 6.16
C LEU A 56 -0.74 9.18 5.80
N HIS A 57 -0.31 8.86 4.58
CA HIS A 57 1.01 9.21 4.07
C HIS A 57 0.89 9.77 2.65
N LYS A 58 1.07 11.09 2.51
CA LYS A 58 0.72 11.83 1.28
C LYS A 58 1.51 11.38 0.04
N GLN A 59 2.77 10.98 0.21
CA GLN A 59 3.63 10.52 -0.87
C GLN A 59 3.40 9.03 -1.19
N THR A 60 2.14 8.63 -1.30
CA THR A 60 1.75 7.25 -1.60
C THR A 60 1.03 7.15 -2.94
N PHE A 61 1.43 6.18 -3.75
CA PHE A 61 0.69 5.73 -4.92
C PHE A 61 0.09 4.35 -4.67
N THR A 62 -1.18 4.19 -5.05
CA THR A 62 -1.91 2.92 -5.10
C THR A 62 -2.61 2.79 -6.44
N PRO A 63 -2.57 1.63 -7.10
CA PRO A 63 -3.19 1.43 -8.41
C PRO A 63 -4.65 1.86 -8.46
N PHE A 64 -5.03 2.63 -9.48
CA PHE A 64 -6.40 3.06 -9.72
C PHE A 64 -7.35 1.87 -9.87
N LYS A 65 -8.51 1.97 -9.21
CA LYS A 65 -9.56 0.96 -9.27
C LYS A 65 -10.61 1.36 -10.31
N LYS A 66 -11.10 0.39 -11.09
CA LYS A 66 -12.24 0.61 -11.96
C LYS A 66 -13.51 0.97 -11.17
N PRO A 67 -14.40 1.81 -11.70
CA PRO A 67 -15.71 2.04 -11.11
C PRO A 67 -16.58 0.76 -11.16
N ARG A 68 -17.55 0.66 -10.25
CA ARG A 68 -18.49 -0.47 -10.24
C ARG A 68 -19.29 -0.50 -11.55
N GLY A 69 -19.26 -1.63 -12.25
CA GLY A 69 -19.95 -1.79 -13.53
C GLY A 69 -19.30 -1.08 -14.72
N GLY A 70 -18.14 -0.45 -14.55
CA GLY A 70 -17.42 0.23 -15.63
C GLY A 70 -16.02 -0.32 -15.89
N GLN A 71 -15.28 0.40 -16.74
CA GLN A 71 -13.90 0.09 -17.10
C GLN A 71 -12.94 1.12 -16.52
N LEU A 72 -11.69 0.71 -16.32
CA LEU A 72 -10.63 1.63 -15.95
C LEU A 72 -10.23 2.45 -17.19
N LEU A 73 -10.08 3.76 -17.04
CA LEU A 73 -9.61 4.63 -18.11
C LEU A 73 -8.22 4.19 -18.58
N GLU A 74 -7.91 4.30 -19.88
CA GLU A 74 -6.61 3.91 -20.44
C GLU A 74 -5.44 4.62 -19.75
N ILE A 75 -5.59 5.91 -19.45
CA ILE A 75 -4.57 6.67 -18.73
C ILE A 75 -4.31 6.11 -17.32
N CYS A 76 -5.36 5.64 -16.63
CA CYS A 76 -5.22 4.99 -15.33
C CYS A 76 -4.58 3.61 -15.45
N LYS A 77 -4.78 2.90 -16.57
CA LYS A 77 -4.07 1.63 -16.85
C LYS A 77 -2.59 1.85 -17.10
N GLN A 78 -2.22 2.92 -17.83
CA GLN A 78 -0.82 3.28 -18.10
C GLN A 78 -0.08 3.74 -16.84
N ALA A 79 -0.79 4.37 -15.91
CA ALA A 79 -0.22 4.82 -14.64
C ALA A 79 -0.08 3.71 -13.59
N ASN A 80 -0.84 2.63 -13.70
CA ASN A 80 -0.79 1.46 -12.82
C ASN A 80 0.41 0.57 -13.17
#